data_AF-A0A522FGL5-F1
#
_entry.id   AF-A0A522FGL5-F1
#
_cell.length_a   1.000
_cell.length_b   1.000
_cell.length_c   1.000
_cell.angle_alpha   90.00
_cell.angle_beta   90.00
_cell.angle_gamma   90.00
#
_symmetry.space_group_name_H-M   'P 1'
#
loop_
_entity.id
_entity.type
_entity.pdbx_description
1 polymer ?
#
loop_
_entity_poly.entity_id
_entity_poly.type
_entity_poly.pdbx_seq_one_letter_code
_entity_poly.pdbx_strand_id
1 'polypeptide(L)' 'MAKIISMAGWRELKAQAMQSAPSLECPQCASVVAALNVDADSTTTYRCAGHGHRALTWRINSDGDMLRGATGQRYY' A
#
# COMPACT_ATOMS: atom_id res chain seq x y z
N MET A 1 23.34 -18.92 0.55
CA MET A 1 23.88 -17.76 -0.18
C MET A 1 22.98 -16.56 0.09
N ALA A 2 23.37 -15.65 0.99
CA ALA A 2 22.61 -14.42 1.20
C ALA A 2 22.93 -13.46 0.04
N LYS A 3 21.94 -13.21 -0.84
CA LYS A 3 22.08 -12.19 -1.89
C LYS A 3 22.15 -10.83 -1.20
N ILE A 4 23.33 -10.20 -1.24
CA ILE A 4 23.48 -8.81 -0.83
C ILE A 4 22.81 -7.96 -1.91
N ILE A 5 21.57 -7.53 -1.65
CA ILE A 5 20.86 -6.62 -2.55
C ILE A 5 21.45 -5.22 -2.32
N SER A 6 22.01 -4.62 -3.37
CA SER A 6 22.49 -3.23 -3.32
C SER A 6 21.31 -2.27 -3.07
N MET A 7 21.57 -1.07 -2.53
CA MET A 7 20.48 -0.09 -2.33
C MET A 7 19.72 0.25 -3.62
N ALA A 8 20.40 0.17 -4.78
CA ALA A 8 19.77 0.32 -6.09
C ALA A 8 18.80 -0.83 -6.40
N GLY A 9 19.25 -2.09 -6.22
CA GLY A 9 18.39 -3.26 -6.41
C GLY A 9 17.20 -3.30 -5.45
N TRP A 10 17.36 -2.78 -4.22
CA TRP A 10 16.25 -2.65 -3.26
C TRP A 10 15.15 -1.69 -3.74
N ARG A 11 15.53 -0.60 -4.42
CA ARG A 11 14.57 0.36 -4.97
C ARG A 11 13.80 -0.21 -6.15
N GLU A 12 14.48 -0.93 -7.04
CA GLU A 12 13.86 -1.58 -8.21
C GLU A 12 12.87 -2.66 -7.80
N LEU A 13 13.22 -3.51 -6.82
CA LEU A 13 12.32 -4.53 -6.28
C LEU A 13 11.06 -3.91 -5.66
N LYS A 14 11.20 -2.81 -4.91
CA LYS A 14 10.04 -2.08 -4.37
C LYS A 14 9.17 -1.48 -5.48
N ALA A 15 9.79 -0.89 -6.51
CA ALA A 15 9.06 -0.31 -7.63
C ALA A 15 8.28 -1.38 -8.42
N GLN A 16 8.88 -2.55 -8.65
CA GLN A 16 8.21 -3.69 -9.29
C GLN A 16 7.05 -4.23 -8.44
N ALA A 17 7.24 -4.34 -7.12
CA ALA A 17 6.19 -4.76 -6.21
C ALA A 17 5.00 -3.77 -6.24
N MET A 18 5.27 -2.47 -6.23
CA MET A 18 4.23 -1.43 -6.34
C MET A 18 3.50 -1.45 -7.68
N GLN A 19 4.20 -1.71 -8.79
CA GLN A 19 3.58 -1.83 -10.11
C GLN A 19 2.73 -3.09 -10.25
N SER A 20 3.08 -4.17 -9.55
CA SER A 20 2.35 -5.43 -9.59
C SER A 20 1.21 -5.49 -8.58
N ALA A 21 1.17 -4.59 -7.61
CA ALA A 21 0.09 -4.51 -6.64
C ALA A 21 -1.22 -4.02 -7.31
N PRO A 22 -2.36 -4.65 -6.99
CA PRO A 22 -3.64 -4.24 -7.56
C PRO A 22 -4.01 -2.83 -7.12
N SER A 23 -4.73 -2.09 -7.97
CA SER A 23 -5.39 -0.87 -7.55
C SER A 23 -6.58 -1.19 -6.64
N LEU A 24 -6.83 -0.36 -5.63
CA LEU A 24 -7.97 -0.50 -4.74
C LEU A 24 -8.87 0.72 -4.79
N GLU A 25 -10.15 0.52 -4.49
CA GLU A 25 -11.09 1.62 -4.28
C GLU A 25 -10.91 2.21 -2.88
N CYS A 26 -10.93 3.54 -2.81
CA CYS A 26 -10.91 4.22 -1.53
C CYS A 26 -12.22 3.98 -0.78
N PRO A 27 -12.18 3.49 0.47
CA PRO A 27 -13.39 3.16 1.23
C PRO A 27 -14.28 4.38 1.56
N GLN A 28 -13.76 5.59 1.42
CA GLN A 28 -14.47 6.81 1.81
C GLN A 28 -14.95 7.66 0.62
N CYS A 29 -14.39 7.50 -0.59
CA CYS A 29 -14.81 8.28 -1.76
C CYS A 29 -14.94 7.45 -3.05
N ALA A 30 -14.78 6.12 -2.98
CA ALA A 30 -14.84 5.19 -4.11
C ALA A 30 -13.87 5.52 -5.27
N SER A 31 -12.88 6.40 -5.04
CA SER A 31 -11.86 6.68 -6.06
C SER A 31 -10.83 5.57 -6.10
N VAL A 32 -10.50 5.11 -7.30
CA VAL A 32 -9.46 4.10 -7.52
C VAL A 32 -8.09 4.71 -7.21
N VAL A 33 -7.31 4.03 -6.38
CA VAL A 33 -5.97 4.43 -5.97
C VAL A 33 -4.96 3.32 -6.27
N ALA A 34 -3.77 3.74 -6.72
CA ALA A 34 -2.63 2.85 -6.87
C ALA A 34 -1.93 2.61 -5.52
N ALA A 35 -1.22 1.50 -5.41
CA ALA A 35 -0.37 1.22 -4.26
C ALA A 35 0.72 2.28 -4.12
N LEU A 36 0.87 2.82 -2.92
CA LEU A 36 1.91 3.79 -2.58
C LEU A 36 3.21 3.11 -2.14
N ASN A 37 3.11 1.95 -1.49
CA ASN A 37 4.27 1.18 -1.03
C ASN A 37 3.87 -0.28 -0.80
N VAL A 38 4.77 -1.21 -1.09
CA VAL A 38 4.64 -2.63 -0.71
C VAL A 38 5.80 -2.97 0.21
N ASP A 39 5.49 -3.38 1.42
CA ASP A 39 6.47 -3.80 2.43
C ASP A 39 6.88 -5.26 2.23
N ALA A 40 8.02 -5.65 2.80
CA ALA A 40 8.61 -6.97 2.62
C ALA A 40 7.79 -8.11 3.27
N ASP A 41 6.87 -7.77 4.16
CA ASP A 41 5.87 -8.65 4.77
C ASP A 41 4.61 -8.80 3.90
N SER A 42 4.65 -8.34 2.65
CA SER A 42 3.53 -8.28 1.72
C SER A 42 2.40 -7.33 2.15
N THR A 43 2.66 -6.42 3.09
CA THR A 43 1.72 -5.36 3.43
C THR A 43 1.73 -4.28 2.34
N THR A 44 0.57 -3.96 1.77
CA THR A 44 0.46 -2.89 0.77
C THR A 44 -0.19 -1.65 1.37
N THR A 45 0.47 -0.50 1.23
CA THR A 45 -0.03 0.81 1.66
C THR A 45 -0.66 1.55 0.48
N TYR A 46 -1.85 2.10 0.69
CA TYR A 46 -2.56 2.94 -0.26
C TYR A 46 -2.77 4.34 0.30
N ARG A 47 -2.84 5.33 -0.58
CA ARG A 47 -3.13 6.72 -0.21
C ARG A 47 -4.14 7.35 -1.17
N CYS A 48 -5.26 7.82 -0.62
CA CYS A 48 -6.23 8.62 -1.35
C CYS A 48 -6.12 10.09 -0.93
N ALA A 49 -5.89 10.99 -1.90
CA ALA A 49 -5.84 12.43 -1.65
C ALA A 49 -7.22 13.11 -1.66
N GLY A 50 -8.30 12.39 -1.99
CA GLY A 50 -9.62 12.93 -2.32
C GLY A 50 -10.49 13.44 -1.16
N HIS A 51 -10.00 13.51 0.09
CA HIS A 51 -10.80 13.85 1.28
C HIS A 51 -10.52 15.25 1.84
N GLY A 52 -10.48 16.26 0.96
CA GLY A 52 -10.21 17.64 1.35
C GLY A 52 -8.82 17.81 1.99
N HIS A 53 -8.75 18.31 3.23
CA HIS A 53 -7.47 18.65 3.88
C HIS A 53 -6.65 17.45 4.39
N ARG A 54 -7.17 16.21 4.35
CA ARG A 54 -6.47 15.04 4.87
C ARG A 54 -6.46 13.90 3.85
N ALA A 55 -5.27 13.44 3.48
CA ALA A 55 -5.14 12.24 2.69
C ALA A 55 -5.47 11.01 3.56
N LEU A 56 -6.31 10.12 3.05
CA LEU A 56 -6.56 8.82 3.66
C LEU A 56 -5.38 7.92 3.36
N THR A 57 -4.82 7.28 4.37
CA THR A 57 -3.80 6.25 4.18
C THR A 57 -4.24 5.00 4.90
N TRP A 58 -4.23 3.86 4.22
CA TRP A 58 -4.59 2.57 4.79
C TRP A 58 -3.64 1.48 4.31
N ARG A 59 -3.63 0.36 5.02
CA ARG A 59 -2.80 -0.79 4.71
C ARG A 59 -3.63 -2.06 4.63
N ILE A 60 -3.29 -2.92 3.67
CA ILE A 60 -3.86 -4.26 3.51
C ILE A 60 -2.75 -5.31 3.64
N ASN A 61 -3.10 -6.52 4.06
CA ASN A 61 -2.21 -7.69 3.94
C ASN A 61 -2.29 -8.30 2.52
N SER A 62 -1.55 -9.38 2.30
CA SER A 62 -1.59 -10.16 1.05
C SER A 62 -2.93 -10.82 0.76
N ASP A 63 -3.74 -11.05 1.78
CA ASP A 63 -5.06 -11.69 1.68
C ASP A 63 -6.16 -10.67 1.31
N GLY A 64 -5.84 -9.38 1.31
CA GLY A 64 -6.76 -8.28 1.03
C GLY A 64 -7.43 -7.68 2.28
N ASP A 65 -7.14 -8.21 3.47
CA ASP A 65 -7.67 -7.70 4.74
C ASP A 65 -7.00 -6.37 5.11
N MET A 66 -7.82 -5.44 5.59
CA MET A 66 -7.33 -4.14 6.04
C MET A 66 -6.67 -4.23 7.42
N LEU A 67 -5.34 -4.10 7.46
CA LEU A 67 -4.54 -4.16 8.68
C LEU A 67 -4.67 -2.90 9.56
N ARG A 68 -4.77 -1.74 8.93
CA ARG A 68 -5.05 -0.43 9.58
C ARG A 68 -5.82 0.46 8.63
N GLY A 69 -6.96 0.96 9.09
CA GLY A 69 -7.75 1.95 8.36
C GLY A 69 -7.25 3.38 8.53
N ALA A 70 -7.85 4.24 7.71
CA ALA A 70 -7.86 5.72 7.71
C ALA A 70 -7.55 6.46 9.02
N THR A 71 -8.05 5.95 10.14
CA THR A 71 -8.07 6.60 11.46
C THR A 71 -7.44 5.71 12.55
N GLY A 72 -6.77 4.63 12.17
CA GLY A 72 -6.29 3.61 13.10
C GLY A 72 -7.35 2.58 13.51
N GLN A 73 -8.56 2.65 12.92
CA GLN A 73 -9.59 1.63 13.15
C GLN A 73 -9.42 0.43 12.22
N ARG A 74 -9.69 -0.77 12.75
CA ARG A 74 -9.84 -2.01 11.97
C ARG A 74 -11.28 -2.05 11.45
N TYR A 75 -11.47 -2.18 10.14
CA TYR A 75 -12.76 -2.49 9.57
C TYR A 75 -12.82 -4.01 9.45
N TYR A 76 -13.69 -4.64 10.24
CA TYR A 76 -13.99 -6.07 10.23
C TYR A 76 -15.11 -6.36 9.24
#